data_AF-A0A8J4A230-F1
#
_entry.id   AF-A0A8J4A230-F1
#
_cell.length_a   1.000
_cell.length_b   1.000
_cell.length_c   1.000
_cell.angle_alpha   90.00
_cell.angle_beta   90.00
_cell.angle_gamma   90.00
#
_symmetry.space_group_name_H-M   'P 1'
#
loop_
_entity.id
_entity.type
_entity.pdbx_description
1 polymer ?
#
loop_
_entity_poly.entity_id
_entity_poly.type
_entity_poly.pdbx_seq_one_letter_code
_entity_poly.pdbx_strand_id
1 'polypeptide(L)' 'MVFHSSVLYQVPRERRNRFTDLVREVPGHWIAIESPEALRHEGLPPPPDARHHNVLALDGVPLAWTRGHGQSMTWLT' A
#
# COMPACT_ATOMS: atom_id res chain seq x y z
N MET A 1 -2.47 2.90 -15.79
CA MET A 1 -3.09 2.82 -14.46
C MET A 1 -2.99 1.39 -13.97
N VAL A 2 -2.43 1.17 -12.79
CA VAL A 2 -2.44 -0.13 -12.09
C VAL A 2 -3.04 0.10 -10.70
N PHE A 3 -3.98 -0.73 -10.27
CA PHE A 3 -4.58 -0.65 -8.94
C PHE A 3 -4.64 -2.03 -8.29
N HIS A 4 -4.38 -2.08 -6.98
CA HIS A 4 -4.62 -3.28 -6.20
C HIS A 4 -4.90 -2.93 -4.73
N SER A 5 -5.62 -3.83 -4.05
CA SER A 5 -5.94 -3.69 -2.64
C SER A 5 -5.86 -5.05 -1.95
N SER A 6 -5.08 -5.16 -0.89
CA SER A 6 -4.96 -6.35 -0.03
C SER A 6 -4.76 -7.65 -0.82
N VAL A 7 -3.87 -7.68 -1.81
CA VAL A 7 -3.58 -8.89 -2.59
C VAL A 7 -2.11 -9.29 -2.53
N LEU A 8 -1.20 -8.37 -2.21
CA LEU A 8 0.23 -8.70 -2.17
C LEU A 8 0.59 -9.72 -1.09
N TYR A 9 -0.22 -9.85 -0.03
CA TYR A 9 0.02 -10.89 0.98
C TYR A 9 -0.12 -12.33 0.40
N GLN A 10 -0.86 -12.49 -0.71
CA GLN A 10 -1.10 -13.79 -1.35
C GLN A 10 0.09 -14.27 -2.18
N VAL A 11 1.02 -13.37 -2.51
CA VAL A 11 2.25 -13.73 -3.22
C VAL A 11 3.42 -13.88 -2.23
N PRO A 12 4.35 -14.82 -2.51
CA PRO A 12 5.60 -14.93 -1.75
C PRO A 12 6.38 -13.61 -1.70
N ARG A 13 7.13 -13.40 -0.60
CA ARG A 13 7.80 -12.12 -0.31
C ARG A 13 8.74 -11.69 -1.44
N GLU A 14 9.51 -12.60 -2.01
CA GLU A 14 10.43 -12.33 -3.11
C GLU A 14 9.69 -11.85 -4.37
N ARG A 15 8.46 -12.32 -4.59
CA ARG A 15 7.63 -11.89 -5.73
C ARG A 15 6.94 -10.55 -5.50
N ARG A 16 6.72 -10.13 -4.25
CA ARG A 16 6.21 -8.78 -3.91
C ARG A 16 7.16 -7.71 -4.41
N ASN A 17 8.45 -7.84 -4.08
CA ASN A 17 9.47 -6.87 -4.51
C ASN A 17 9.57 -6.79 -6.03
N ARG A 18 9.59 -7.95 -6.71
CA ARG A 18 9.62 -7.97 -8.18
C ARG A 18 8.38 -7.31 -8.80
N PHE A 19 7.20 -7.48 -8.19
CA PHE A 19 5.99 -6.78 -8.63
C PHE A 19 6.13 -5.26 -8.48
N THR A 20 6.65 -4.78 -7.34
CA THR A 20 6.85 -3.35 -7.11
C THR A 20 7.88 -2.74 -8.05
N ASP A 21 8.92 -3.48 -8.42
CA ASP A 21 9.91 -3.04 -9.40
C ASP A 21 9.26 -2.91 -10.78
N LEU A 22 8.52 -3.93 -11.21
CA LEU A 22 7.85 -3.95 -12.51
C LEU A 22 6.82 -2.82 -12.65
N VAL A 23 5.97 -2.61 -11.64
CA VAL A 23 4.87 -1.63 -11.76
C VAL A 23 5.38 -0.20 -11.83
N ARG A 24 6.57 0.09 -11.29
CA ARG A 24 7.24 1.39 -11.40
C ARG A 24 7.76 1.69 -12.81
N GLU A 25 7.97 0.66 -13.62
CA GLU A 25 8.43 0.79 -15.02
C GLU A 25 7.27 0.96 -16.01
N VAL A 26 6.04 0.67 -15.60
CA VAL A 26 4.85 0.75 -16.46
C VAL A 26 4.40 2.22 -16.59
N PRO A 27 4.18 2.74 -17.81
CA PRO A 27 3.66 4.08 -17.99
C PRO A 27 2.30 4.32 -17.30
N GLY A 28 2.19 5.42 -16.56
CA GLY A 28 0.99 5.86 -15.84
C GLY A 28 1.14 5.75 -14.33
N HIS A 29 0.02 5.83 -13.60
CA HIS A 29 0.03 5.78 -12.14
C HIS A 29 -0.31 4.41 -11.57
N TRP A 30 0.28 4.14 -10.41
CA TRP A 30 0.06 2.97 -9.58
C TRP A 30 -0.58 3.38 -8.25
N ILE A 31 -1.75 2.83 -7.95
CA ILE A 31 -2.44 3.05 -6.67
C ILE A 31 -2.48 1.72 -5.91
N ALA A 32 -1.95 1.72 -4.69
CA ALA A 32 -1.91 0.54 -3.83
C ALA A 32 -2.64 0.80 -2.51
N ILE A 33 -3.41 -0.17 -2.04
CA ILE A 33 -3.89 -0.24 -0.65
C ILE A 33 -3.41 -1.55 -0.05
N GLU A 34 -2.33 -1.53 0.71
CA GLU A 34 -1.71 -2.76 1.24
C GLU A 34 -1.28 -2.62 2.68
N SER A 35 -1.16 -3.75 3.37
CA SER A 35 -0.64 -3.74 4.73
C SER A 35 0.84 -3.32 4.72
N PRO A 36 1.34 -2.61 5.75
CA PRO A 36 2.76 -2.27 5.86
C PRO A 36 3.70 -3.49 5.85
N GLU A 37 3.17 -4.67 6.15
CA GLU A 37 3.89 -5.94 6.09
C GLU A 37 4.01 -6.48 4.65
N ALA A 38 2.99 -6.27 3.82
CA ALA A 38 2.96 -6.70 2.43
C ALA A 38 3.70 -5.73 1.51
N LEU A 39 3.57 -4.42 1.77
CA LEU A 39 4.27 -3.34 1.07
C LEU A 39 4.84 -2.36 2.10
N ARG A 40 6.17 -2.36 2.27
CA ARG A 40 6.84 -1.49 3.23
C ARG A 40 6.99 -0.07 2.68
N HIS A 41 6.72 0.92 3.50
CA HIS A 41 7.04 2.32 3.24
C HIS A 41 7.91 2.84 4.38
N GLU A 42 9.00 3.53 4.02
CA GLU A 42 9.88 4.17 4.99
C GLU A 42 9.21 5.43 5.57
N GLY A 43 9.45 5.71 6.86
CA GLY A 43 8.99 6.95 7.49
C GLY A 43 7.48 7.04 7.76
N LEU A 44 6.73 5.93 7.70
CA LEU A 44 5.31 5.94 8.05
C LEU A 44 5.11 6.39 9.52
N PRO A 45 4.22 7.36 9.79
CA PRO A 45 3.81 7.66 11.16
C PRO A 45 3.02 6.46 11.73
N PRO A 46 2.88 6.33 13.07
CA PRO A 46 2.09 5.25 13.65
C PRO A 46 0.63 5.27 13.15
N PRO A 47 -0.04 4.10 13.07
CA PRO A 47 -1.46 4.04 12.70
C PRO A 47 -2.33 4.71 13.78
N PRO A 48 -3.55 5.16 13.43
CA PRO A 48 -4.41 5.91 14.36
C PRO A 48 -4.88 5.13 15.58
N ASP A 49 -5.03 3.81 15.45
CA ASP A 49 -5.42 2.90 16.53
C ASP A 49 -4.80 1.50 16.32
N ALA A 50 -5.03 0.58 17.27
CA ALA A 50 -4.46 -0.77 17.26
C ALA A 50 -5.14 -1.75 16.27
N ARG A 51 -6.19 -1.32 15.56
CA ARG A 51 -6.87 -2.16 14.58
C ARG A 51 -6.03 -2.25 13.31
N HIS A 52 -6.36 -3.23 12.46
CA HIS A 52 -5.66 -3.42 11.20
C HIS A 52 -5.88 -2.23 10.26
N HIS A 53 -4.77 -1.68 9.76
CA HIS A 53 -4.75 -0.60 8.77
C HIS A 53 -3.87 -0.99 7.59
N ASN A 54 -4.36 -0.68 6.40
CA ASN A 54 -3.56 -0.64 5.18
C ASN A 54 -3.07 0.78 4.91
N VAL A 55 -2.07 0.92 4.05
CA VAL A 55 -1.57 2.20 3.55
C VAL A 55 -2.09 2.40 2.13
N LEU A 56 -2.76 3.52 1.89
CA LEU A 56 -2.97 4.03 0.55
C LEU A 56 -1.68 4.68 0.06
N ALA A 57 -1.19 4.29 -1.11
CA ALA A 57 -0.04 4.89 -1.75
C ALA A 57 -0.30 5.19 -3.23
N LEU A 58 0.24 6.31 -3.70
CA LEU A 58 0.28 6.70 -5.11
C LEU A 58 1.74 6.67 -5.58
N ASP A 59 2.04 5.85 -6.59
CA ASP A 59 3.39 5.67 -7.14
C ASP A 59 4.44 5.34 -6.06
N GLY A 60 4.01 4.61 -5.02
CA GLY A 60 4.82 4.24 -3.86
C GLY A 60 4.91 5.30 -2.76
N VAL A 61 4.39 6.51 -2.97
CA VAL A 61 4.28 7.57 -1.96
C VAL A 61 3.08 7.31 -1.05
N PRO A 62 3.27 7.06 0.25
CA PRO A 62 2.15 6.83 1.15
C PRO A 62 1.36 8.12 1.38
N LEU A 63 0.02 8.03 1.32
CA LEU A 63 -0.90 9.16 1.42
C LEU A 63 -1.84 9.08 2.62
N ALA A 64 -2.27 7.87 3.00
CA ALA A 64 -3.21 7.70 4.10
C ALA A 64 -3.13 6.32 4.76
N TRP A 65 -3.49 6.27 6.03
CA TRP A 65 -3.96 5.05 6.68
C TRP A 65 -5.40 4.76 6.25
N THR A 66 -5.71 3.51 5.93
CA THR A 66 -7.03 3.08 5.47
C THR A 66 -7.51 1.88 6.27
N ARG A 67 -8.82 1.80 6.45
CA ARG A 67 -9.49 0.64 7.04
C ARG A 67 -10.05 -0.28 5.96
N GLY A 68 -10.11 -1.57 6.29
CA GLY A 68 -10.58 -2.60 5.37
C GLY A 68 -11.94 -2.27 4.75
N HIS A 69 -12.14 -2.72 3.51
CA HIS A 69 -13.39 -2.55 2.77
C HIS A 69 -13.83 -1.09 2.59
N GLY A 70 -12.89 -0.13 2.62
CA GLY A 70 -13.19 1.30 2.44
C GLY A 70 -13.91 1.94 3.63
N GLN A 71 -13.85 1.34 4.82
CA GLN A 71 -14.58 1.82 6.00
C GLN A 71 -14.21 3.27 6.38
N SER A 72 -12.92 3.61 6.35
CA SER A 72 -12.43 4.95 6.70
C SER A 72 -11.01 5.18 6.18
N MET A 73 -10.60 6.45 6.18
CA MET A 73 -9.29 6.89 5.78
C MET A 73 -8.80 8.04 6.66
N THR A 74 -7.52 8.04 7.01
CA THR A 74 -6.82 9.09 7.77
C THR A 74 -5.58 9.52 6.99
N TRP A 75 -5.58 10.74 6.48
CA TRP A 75 -4.49 11.30 5.67
C TRP A 75 -3.21 11.51 6.49
N LEU A 76 -2.03 11.33 5.87
CA LEU A 76 -0.73 11.42 6.53
C LEU A 76 -0.14 12.84 6.66
N THR A 77 -0.94 13.87 6.35
CA THR A 77 -0.58 15.29 6.20
C THR A 77 0.41 15.62 5.08
#